data_AF-A0A920FFY2-F1
#
_entry.id   AF-A0A920FFY2-F1
#
_cell.length_a   1.000
_cell.length_b   1.000
_cell.length_c   1.000
_cell.angle_alpha   90.00
_cell.angle_beta   90.00
_cell.angle_gamma   90.00
#
_symmetry.space_group_name_H-M   'P 1'
#
loop_
_entity.id
_entity.type
_entity.pdbx_description
1 polymer ?
#
loop_
_entity_poly.entity_id
_entity_poly.type
_entity_poly.pdbx_seq_one_letter_code
_entity_poly.pdbx_strand_id
1 'polypeptide(L)'
;MNISRLNKHIPIYFFLLCSISGYSQLTTFFEDWEIRNYSTPINVTQSTEIASNSTVNINVNLSNQIGNVLPTHFGTNLTHFLGESSLNETDFMDNLNNLGDVFFRYPGGNGSNQFFWDGNVPSSILNDDQITVNDLIDGTGWRISPDEFSNVLIQTNSQGIIAVNASYARYGTAPNATQVAAGYAADFVRHMNNNLNANIKYWEVGNENYGPWQAGHTVNGVQISGTDYGNIFNVFVDSMKAADPTIKIGAVIFPHDGVYNNWSRNVLQKVQNTADFLIIHDYFKRKNNPNNVTYDEMMISVDEVQQDVNNVNNMVTSYTTKPSNYYPIAMTEYNSKTGEREISMANAIFVARVLAEQIKNQMECH
;
A
#
# COMPACT_ATOMS: atom_id res chain seq x y z
N MET A 1 0.72 -7.87 84.54
CA MET A 1 -0.63 -8.47 84.43
C MET A 1 -1.38 -7.67 83.36
N ASN A 2 -2.13 -8.37 82.50
CA ASN A 2 -2.83 -7.91 81.28
C ASN A 2 -1.98 -7.71 80.03
N ILE A 3 -1.88 -8.82 79.31
CA ILE A 3 -1.51 -8.96 77.90
C ILE A 3 -2.78 -8.67 77.07
N SER A 4 -2.72 -7.72 76.13
CA SER A 4 -3.73 -7.59 75.08
C SER A 4 -3.07 -7.84 73.71
N ARG A 5 -3.34 -9.03 73.15
CA ARG A 5 -2.99 -9.41 71.78
C ARG A 5 -3.87 -8.62 70.80
N LEU A 6 -3.27 -7.74 70.01
CA LEU A 6 -3.90 -7.18 68.81
C LEU A 6 -3.61 -8.10 67.63
N ASN A 7 -4.62 -8.89 67.23
CA ASN A 7 -4.63 -9.62 65.96
C ASN A 7 -4.72 -8.60 64.83
N LYS A 8 -3.59 -8.29 64.17
CA LYS A 8 -3.59 -7.60 62.88
C LYS A 8 -3.78 -8.63 61.77
N HIS A 9 -4.99 -8.67 61.20
CA HIS A 9 -5.23 -9.34 59.93
C HIS A 9 -4.53 -8.52 58.82
N ILE A 10 -3.53 -9.12 58.18
CA ILE A 10 -2.90 -8.57 56.97
C ILE A 10 -3.69 -9.14 55.78
N PRO A 11 -4.39 -8.34 54.98
CA PRO A 11 -4.97 -8.83 53.73
C PRO A 11 -3.83 -9.10 52.74
N ILE A 12 -3.64 -10.38 52.40
CA ILE A 12 -2.76 -10.80 51.31
C ILE A 12 -3.55 -10.60 50.01
N TYR A 13 -3.24 -9.53 49.29
CA TYR A 13 -3.76 -9.33 47.94
C TYR A 13 -2.97 -10.20 46.97
N PHE A 14 -3.60 -11.28 46.49
CA PHE A 14 -3.12 -12.03 45.33
C PHE A 14 -3.29 -11.15 44.09
N PHE A 15 -2.22 -10.52 43.61
CA PHE A 15 -2.19 -10.00 42.25
C PHE A 15 -2.03 -11.18 41.30
N LEU A 16 -3.14 -11.63 40.72
CA LEU A 16 -3.10 -12.43 39.50
C LEU A 16 -2.56 -11.50 38.40
N LEU A 17 -1.27 -11.66 38.06
CA LEU A 17 -0.72 -11.15 36.81
C LEU A 17 -1.33 -12.00 35.68
N CYS A 18 -2.56 -11.68 35.28
CA CYS A 18 -3.02 -12.04 33.95
C CYS A 18 -2.19 -11.21 32.97
N SER A 19 -1.16 -11.83 32.39
CA SER A 19 -0.56 -11.35 31.16
C SER A 19 -1.64 -11.45 30.07
N ILE A 20 -2.43 -10.39 29.93
CA ILE A 20 -3.22 -10.16 28.73
C ILE A 20 -2.18 -9.93 27.63
N SER A 21 -2.00 -10.92 26.78
CA SER A 21 -1.38 -10.73 25.47
C SER A 21 -2.28 -9.78 24.69
N GLY A 22 -2.08 -8.48 24.88
CA GLY A 22 -2.72 -7.46 24.08
C GLY A 22 -2.25 -7.62 22.65
N TYR A 23 -3.19 -7.81 21.73
CA TYR A 23 -2.94 -7.68 20.30
C TYR A 23 -2.62 -6.21 20.01
N SER A 24 -1.38 -5.79 20.27
CA SER A 24 -0.90 -4.46 19.90
C SER A 24 -0.30 -4.52 18.50
N GLN A 25 -1.12 -4.24 17.50
CA GLN A 25 -0.65 -3.51 16.33
C GLN A 25 -1.69 -2.45 15.92
N LEU A 26 -1.88 -1.49 16.81
CA LEU A 26 -2.21 -0.11 16.43
C LEU A 26 -0.83 0.54 16.26
N THR A 27 -0.35 1.05 15.13
CA THR A 27 -0.93 1.50 13.85
C THR A 27 0.28 1.60 12.92
N THR A 28 0.36 0.87 11.80
CA THR A 28 1.29 1.34 10.75
C THR A 28 0.72 2.65 10.19
N PHE A 29 1.55 3.53 9.63
CA PHE A 29 1.16 4.80 9.00
C PHE A 29 0.84 6.00 9.92
N PHE A 30 0.46 5.80 11.18
CA PHE A 30 0.19 6.92 12.12
C PHE A 30 1.39 7.34 12.99
N GLU A 31 2.47 6.57 12.98
CA GLU A 31 3.61 6.71 13.91
C GLU A 31 4.24 8.11 13.85
N ASP A 32 4.14 8.78 12.69
CA ASP A 32 4.73 10.09 12.40
C ASP A 32 3.66 11.17 12.11
N TRP A 33 2.39 10.93 12.46
CA TRP A 33 1.32 11.91 12.21
C TRP A 33 1.37 13.08 13.20
N GLU A 34 1.32 14.30 12.67
CA GLU A 34 1.21 15.54 13.45
C GLU A 34 -0.02 16.36 13.06
N ILE A 35 -0.61 17.06 14.04
CA ILE A 35 -1.72 17.99 13.79
C ILE A 35 -1.23 19.15 12.93
N ARG A 36 -1.83 19.32 11.75
CA ARG A 36 -1.68 20.56 10.96
C ARG A 36 -2.63 21.62 11.49
N ASN A 37 -2.07 22.73 11.99
CA ASN A 37 -2.86 23.87 12.43
C ASN A 37 -3.24 24.75 11.24
N TYR A 38 -4.54 24.92 10.99
CA TYR A 38 -5.03 25.88 10.01
C TYR A 38 -5.20 27.26 10.66
N SER A 39 -4.60 28.28 10.05
CA SER A 39 -4.87 29.68 10.35
C SER A 39 -5.66 30.31 9.21
N THR A 40 -6.79 30.94 9.51
CA THR A 40 -7.58 31.67 8.52
C THR A 40 -6.74 32.78 7.88
N PRO A 41 -6.65 32.86 6.54
CA PRO A 41 -5.91 33.94 5.87
C PRO A 41 -6.46 35.32 6.27
N ILE A 42 -5.56 36.28 6.48
CA ILE A 42 -5.92 37.67 6.87
C ILE A 42 -6.70 38.38 5.74
N ASN A 43 -6.47 37.97 4.49
CA ASN A 43 -7.13 38.53 3.32
C ASN A 43 -8.16 37.53 2.77
N VAL A 44 -9.39 37.63 3.24
CA VAL A 44 -10.53 36.91 2.64
C VAL A 44 -11.29 37.89 1.75
N THR A 45 -11.32 37.64 0.45
CA THR A 45 -12.21 38.37 -0.47
C THR A 45 -13.63 37.93 -0.16
N GLN A 46 -14.41 38.75 0.55
CA GLN A 46 -15.85 38.50 0.71
C GLN A 46 -16.52 38.61 -0.65
N SER A 47 -17.05 37.50 -1.16
CA SER A 47 -17.96 37.52 -2.30
C SER A 47 -19.32 38.05 -1.83
N THR A 48 -19.98 38.84 -2.66
CA THR A 48 -21.37 39.26 -2.43
C THR A 48 -22.28 38.03 -2.25
N GLU A 49 -23.07 38.00 -1.18
CA GLU A 49 -24.08 36.96 -0.96
C GLU A 49 -25.02 36.85 -2.16
N ILE A 50 -25.22 35.63 -2.64
CA ILE A 50 -26.15 35.34 -3.73
C ILE A 50 -27.58 35.40 -3.16
N ALA A 51 -28.41 36.31 -3.67
CA ALA A 51 -29.77 36.57 -3.17
C ALA A 51 -30.82 35.48 -3.48
N SER A 52 -30.40 34.30 -3.96
CA SER A 52 -31.30 33.18 -4.25
C SER A 52 -31.39 32.22 -3.07
N ASN A 53 -32.58 31.68 -2.81
CA ASN A 53 -32.77 30.62 -1.81
C ASN A 53 -31.84 29.43 -2.09
N SER A 54 -31.15 28.92 -1.05
CA SER A 54 -30.36 27.70 -1.14
C SER A 54 -31.27 26.49 -1.37
N THR A 55 -30.88 25.63 -2.31
CA THR A 55 -31.53 24.31 -2.51
C THR A 55 -30.85 23.22 -1.68
N VAL A 56 -29.67 23.48 -1.14
CA VAL A 56 -28.86 22.57 -0.32
C VAL A 56 -28.37 23.31 0.92
N ASN A 57 -28.51 22.70 2.09
CA ASN A 57 -27.96 23.20 3.35
C ASN A 57 -26.83 22.26 3.80
N ILE A 58 -25.62 22.82 3.97
CA ILE A 58 -24.46 22.08 4.48
C ILE A 58 -24.25 22.47 5.93
N ASN A 59 -24.32 21.48 6.83
CA ASN A 59 -24.02 21.67 8.25
C ASN A 59 -22.72 20.92 8.58
N VAL A 60 -21.71 21.65 9.07
CA VAL A 60 -20.44 21.06 9.50
C VAL A 60 -20.48 20.87 11.01
N ASN A 61 -20.43 19.62 11.47
CA ASN A 61 -20.34 19.32 12.89
C ASN A 61 -18.89 19.04 13.31
N LEU A 62 -18.23 20.06 13.85
CA LEU A 62 -16.84 19.98 14.32
C LEU A 62 -16.65 19.03 15.53
N SER A 63 -17.73 18.64 16.21
CA SER A 63 -17.65 17.68 17.33
C SER A 63 -17.68 16.22 16.88
N ASN A 64 -17.96 15.95 15.60
CA ASN A 64 -18.05 14.59 15.04
C ASN A 64 -16.86 14.32 14.12
N GLN A 65 -15.72 13.95 14.72
CA GLN A 65 -14.50 13.64 13.99
C GLN A 65 -14.55 12.19 13.48
N ILE A 66 -14.48 12.00 12.15
CA ILE A 66 -14.68 10.69 11.51
C ILE A 66 -13.38 9.93 11.20
N GLY A 67 -12.24 10.63 11.18
CA GLY A 67 -10.93 10.05 10.88
C GLY A 67 -9.84 11.13 10.87
N ASN A 68 -8.59 10.68 10.97
CA ASN A 68 -7.44 11.56 10.75
C ASN A 68 -7.09 11.56 9.26
N VAL A 69 -6.73 12.74 8.75
CA VAL A 69 -6.16 12.85 7.41
C VAL A 69 -4.64 12.64 7.53
N LEU A 70 -4.19 11.48 7.10
CA LEU A 70 -2.77 11.13 7.04
C LEU A 70 -2.13 11.51 5.70
N PRO A 71 -0.83 11.83 5.66
CA PRO A 71 -0.07 11.98 4.40
C PRO A 71 -0.14 10.73 3.53
N THR A 72 -0.25 9.56 4.15
CA THR A 72 -0.43 8.25 3.51
C THR A 72 -1.80 8.05 2.88
N HIS A 73 -2.71 9.05 2.89
CA HIS A 73 -3.87 9.05 1.99
C HIS A 73 -3.56 9.72 0.65
N PHE A 74 -2.46 10.46 0.54
CA PHE A 74 -2.09 11.20 -0.66
C PHE A 74 -0.90 10.50 -1.31
N GLY A 75 -1.20 9.42 -2.01
CA GLY A 75 -0.26 8.59 -2.72
C GLY A 75 -0.38 8.71 -4.24
N THR A 76 0.72 8.52 -4.95
CA THR A 76 0.70 8.35 -6.40
C THR A 76 1.85 7.46 -6.88
N ASN A 77 1.64 6.76 -7.99
CA ASN A 77 2.69 5.91 -8.57
C ASN A 77 3.70 6.78 -9.35
N LEU A 78 4.95 6.80 -8.91
CA LEU A 78 6.06 7.33 -9.69
C LEU A 78 6.71 6.17 -10.46
N THR A 79 6.22 5.95 -11.68
CA THR A 79 6.57 4.77 -12.45
C THR A 79 7.95 4.89 -13.08
N HIS A 80 8.71 3.79 -13.05
CA HIS A 80 10.06 3.71 -13.59
C HIS A 80 10.16 4.10 -15.08
N PHE A 81 9.09 3.91 -15.86
CA PHE A 81 9.05 4.18 -17.29
C PHE A 81 8.81 5.66 -17.65
N LEU A 82 8.61 6.56 -16.67
CA LEU A 82 8.67 8.00 -16.94
C LEU A 82 10.07 8.38 -17.47
N GLY A 83 11.09 7.72 -16.94
CA GLY A 83 12.48 7.89 -17.34
C GLY A 83 13.16 9.12 -16.75
N GLU A 84 14.50 9.10 -16.76
CA GLU A 84 15.35 10.17 -16.22
C GLU A 84 15.04 11.53 -16.84
N SER A 85 14.66 11.56 -18.13
CA SER A 85 14.38 12.80 -18.84
C SER A 85 13.21 13.57 -18.26
N SER A 86 12.19 12.89 -17.74
CA SER A 86 11.04 13.56 -17.10
C SER A 86 11.46 14.30 -15.83
N LEU A 87 12.49 13.83 -15.13
CA LEU A 87 13.01 14.48 -13.92
C LEU A 87 13.79 15.77 -14.22
N ASN A 88 14.19 15.97 -15.48
CA ASN A 88 14.85 17.21 -15.94
C ASN A 88 13.85 18.30 -16.35
N GLU A 89 12.56 17.97 -16.47
CA GLU A 89 11.52 18.94 -16.82
C GLU A 89 11.11 19.74 -15.58
N THR A 90 11.39 21.04 -15.58
CA THR A 90 11.11 21.92 -14.42
C THR A 90 9.65 21.91 -14.03
N ASP A 91 8.73 22.02 -15.00
CA ASP A 91 7.29 21.99 -14.73
C ASP A 91 6.86 20.67 -14.08
N PHE A 92 7.49 19.55 -14.44
CA PHE A 92 7.18 18.25 -13.84
C PHE A 92 7.61 18.22 -12.36
N MET A 93 8.86 18.59 -12.07
CA MET A 93 9.38 18.62 -10.70
C MET A 93 8.68 19.65 -9.82
N ASP A 94 8.35 20.82 -10.37
CA ASP A 94 7.56 21.85 -9.67
C ASP A 94 6.17 21.33 -9.34
N ASN A 95 5.52 20.62 -10.26
CA ASN A 95 4.21 20.00 -9.99
C ASN A 95 4.30 18.93 -8.91
N LEU A 96 5.33 18.07 -8.92
CA LEU A 96 5.54 17.08 -7.86
C LEU A 96 5.75 17.75 -6.50
N ASN A 97 6.58 18.79 -6.44
CA ASN A 97 6.82 19.54 -5.21
C ASN A 97 5.54 20.27 -4.72
N ASN A 98 4.70 20.75 -5.63
CA ASN A 98 3.44 21.41 -5.31
C ASN A 98 2.34 20.45 -4.82
N LEU A 99 2.50 19.12 -4.99
CA LEU A 99 1.62 18.14 -4.33
C LEU A 99 1.78 18.17 -2.80
N GLY A 100 2.92 18.65 -2.30
CA GLY A 100 3.27 18.67 -0.87
C GLY A 100 3.72 17.30 -0.37
N ASP A 101 3.62 17.07 0.95
CA ASP A 101 4.00 15.80 1.58
C ASP A 101 3.11 14.64 1.06
N VAL A 102 3.54 13.97 -0.01
CA VAL A 102 2.88 12.82 -0.62
C VAL A 102 3.72 11.56 -0.50
N PHE A 103 3.09 10.41 -0.75
CA PHE A 103 3.77 9.14 -0.94
C PHE A 103 3.93 8.85 -2.42
N PHE A 104 5.14 8.45 -2.80
CA PHE A 104 5.40 7.93 -4.15
C PHE A 104 5.60 6.42 -4.10
N ARG A 105 4.81 5.69 -4.89
CA ARG A 105 5.00 4.26 -5.13
C ARG A 105 5.95 4.01 -6.30
N TYR A 106 6.98 3.20 -6.06
CA TYR A 106 8.05 2.87 -7.02
C TYR A 106 8.33 1.36 -7.03
N PRO A 107 8.76 0.73 -8.15
CA PRO A 107 8.88 1.25 -9.52
C PRO A 107 7.55 1.29 -10.28
N GLY A 108 6.46 0.89 -9.62
CA GLY A 108 5.07 0.97 -10.08
C GLY A 108 4.59 -0.24 -10.89
N GLY A 109 3.32 -0.60 -10.65
CA GLY A 109 2.51 -1.48 -11.50
C GLY A 109 3.11 -2.85 -11.80
N ASN A 110 2.66 -3.44 -12.91
CA ASN A 110 3.12 -4.74 -13.41
C ASN A 110 4.65 -4.82 -13.58
N GLY A 111 5.30 -3.68 -13.87
CA GLY A 111 6.74 -3.60 -14.06
C GLY A 111 7.55 -3.98 -12.82
N SER A 112 7.00 -3.80 -11.62
CA SER A 112 7.65 -4.22 -10.37
C SER A 112 7.96 -5.72 -10.31
N ASN A 113 7.11 -6.58 -10.90
CA ASN A 113 7.35 -8.03 -11.01
C ASN A 113 8.43 -8.40 -12.05
N GLN A 114 9.03 -7.42 -12.71
CA GLN A 114 10.04 -7.57 -13.76
C GLN A 114 11.26 -6.70 -13.50
N PHE A 115 11.24 -5.89 -12.44
CA PHE A 115 12.23 -4.85 -12.16
C PHE A 115 13.46 -5.40 -11.45
N PHE A 116 14.63 -5.19 -12.05
CA PHE A 116 15.94 -5.46 -11.48
C PHE A 116 16.60 -4.11 -11.19
N TRP A 117 16.42 -3.64 -9.95
CA TRP A 117 16.81 -2.30 -9.47
C TRP A 117 18.28 -1.94 -9.67
N ASP A 118 19.18 -2.92 -9.62
CA ASP A 118 20.64 -2.74 -9.80
C ASP A 118 21.11 -3.01 -11.23
N GLY A 119 20.18 -3.29 -12.15
CA GLY A 119 20.47 -3.61 -13.54
C GLY A 119 21.01 -5.01 -13.80
N ASN A 120 21.18 -5.85 -12.77
CA ASN A 120 21.63 -7.23 -12.91
C ASN A 120 20.50 -8.16 -13.40
N VAL A 121 20.02 -7.89 -14.62
CA VAL A 121 19.01 -8.69 -15.30
C VAL A 121 19.57 -10.09 -15.63
N PRO A 122 18.87 -11.19 -15.28
CA PRO A 122 19.34 -12.53 -15.57
C PRO A 122 19.35 -12.81 -17.07
N SER A 123 20.34 -13.57 -17.54
CA SER A 123 20.46 -13.96 -18.96
C SER A 123 19.43 -15.00 -19.41
N SER A 124 18.70 -15.61 -18.48
CA SER A 124 17.63 -16.58 -18.75
C SER A 124 16.63 -16.63 -17.60
N ILE A 125 15.39 -16.99 -17.94
CA ILE A 125 14.30 -17.25 -17.02
C ILE A 125 13.62 -18.58 -17.39
N LEU A 126 12.89 -19.17 -16.44
CA LEU A 126 11.95 -20.25 -16.73
C LEU A 126 10.83 -19.73 -17.64
N ASN A 127 10.12 -20.65 -18.31
CA ASN A 127 9.05 -20.28 -19.23
C ASN A 127 7.87 -19.67 -18.48
N ASP A 128 7.69 -18.36 -18.62
CA ASP A 128 6.56 -17.60 -18.08
C ASP A 128 5.57 -17.26 -19.21
N ASP A 129 4.27 -17.26 -18.91
CA ASP A 129 3.25 -17.00 -19.93
C ASP A 129 3.16 -15.51 -20.34
N GLN A 130 3.66 -14.58 -19.52
CA GLN A 130 3.52 -13.14 -19.72
C GLN A 130 4.80 -12.46 -20.19
N ILE A 131 5.97 -13.04 -19.90
CA ILE A 131 7.26 -12.40 -20.17
C ILE A 131 8.29 -13.35 -20.76
N THR A 132 9.20 -12.77 -21.52
CA THR A 132 10.48 -13.35 -21.92
C THR A 132 11.62 -12.60 -21.22
N VAL A 133 12.87 -13.08 -21.39
CA VAL A 133 14.05 -12.38 -20.84
C VAL A 133 14.18 -10.93 -21.34
N ASN A 134 13.65 -10.63 -22.54
CA ASN A 134 13.71 -9.29 -23.14
C ASN A 134 12.71 -8.30 -22.50
N ASP A 135 11.72 -8.81 -21.77
CA ASP A 135 10.71 -7.98 -21.10
C ASP A 135 11.16 -7.59 -19.67
N LEU A 136 12.26 -8.17 -19.17
CA LEU A 136 12.83 -7.82 -17.88
C LEU A 136 13.37 -6.38 -17.90
N ILE A 137 13.25 -5.72 -16.76
CA ILE A 137 13.47 -4.28 -16.67
C ILE A 137 14.78 -4.01 -15.90
N ASP A 138 15.75 -3.44 -16.62
CA ASP A 138 16.99 -2.89 -16.05
C ASP A 138 16.71 -1.53 -15.39
N GLY A 139 16.97 -1.44 -14.08
CA GLY A 139 16.79 -0.23 -13.27
C GLY A 139 17.86 0.86 -13.41
N THR A 140 18.88 0.68 -14.26
CA THR A 140 20.03 1.60 -14.39
C THR A 140 20.10 2.35 -15.73
N GLY A 141 19.21 2.01 -16.69
CA GLY A 141 19.14 2.65 -18.00
C GLY A 141 18.39 3.98 -18.01
N TRP A 142 17.70 4.30 -19.13
CA TRP A 142 16.90 5.53 -19.29
C TRP A 142 15.75 5.71 -18.29
N ARG A 143 15.50 4.71 -17.44
CA ARG A 143 14.39 4.64 -16.48
C ARG A 143 14.74 5.45 -15.24
N ILE A 144 13.74 5.76 -14.42
CA ILE A 144 14.00 6.31 -13.09
C ILE A 144 14.68 5.21 -12.25
N SER A 145 15.95 5.42 -11.92
CA SER A 145 16.74 4.56 -11.06
C SER A 145 16.39 4.74 -9.58
N PRO A 146 16.80 3.80 -8.70
CA PRO A 146 16.65 3.96 -7.25
C PRO A 146 17.26 5.26 -6.69
N ASP A 147 18.43 5.66 -7.21
CA ASP A 147 19.14 6.87 -6.79
C ASP A 147 18.36 8.13 -7.20
N GLU A 148 17.82 8.15 -8.41
CA GLU A 148 16.96 9.24 -8.88
C GLU A 148 15.63 9.29 -8.12
N PHE A 149 15.03 8.13 -7.84
CA PHE A 149 13.85 8.06 -7.00
C PHE A 149 14.12 8.66 -5.61
N SER A 150 15.24 8.31 -4.98
CA SER A 150 15.65 8.91 -3.71
C SER A 150 15.84 10.43 -3.84
N ASN A 151 16.40 10.92 -4.95
CA ASN A 151 16.54 12.36 -5.19
C ASN A 151 15.19 13.06 -5.33
N VAL A 152 14.21 12.43 -5.99
CA VAL A 152 12.83 12.95 -6.07
C VAL A 152 12.23 13.09 -4.67
N LEU A 153 12.36 12.07 -3.82
CA LEU A 153 11.86 12.13 -2.44
C LEU A 153 12.46 13.30 -1.66
N ILE A 154 13.78 13.51 -1.76
CA ILE A 154 14.48 14.61 -1.09
C ILE A 154 14.01 15.97 -1.62
N GLN A 155 13.95 16.14 -2.95
CA GLN A 155 13.60 17.43 -3.56
C GLN A 155 12.16 17.85 -3.31
N THR A 156 11.26 16.89 -3.12
CA THR A 156 9.82 17.13 -2.94
C THR A 156 9.36 16.99 -1.48
N ASN A 157 10.29 16.77 -0.54
CA ASN A 157 9.98 16.46 0.86
C ASN A 157 8.92 15.33 1.01
N SER A 158 8.99 14.33 0.13
CA SER A 158 8.01 13.25 0.05
C SER A 158 8.57 11.94 0.61
N GLN A 159 7.68 10.97 0.83
CA GLN A 159 8.03 9.63 1.30
C GLN A 159 7.80 8.59 0.20
N GLY A 160 8.44 7.43 0.34
CA GLY A 160 8.35 6.35 -0.64
C GLY A 160 7.73 5.07 -0.09
N ILE A 161 7.04 4.34 -0.97
CA ILE A 161 6.75 2.91 -0.83
C ILE A 161 7.35 2.16 -2.01
N ILE A 162 8.00 1.03 -1.75
CA ILE A 162 8.69 0.26 -2.80
C ILE A 162 8.10 -1.14 -2.97
N ALA A 163 7.71 -1.47 -4.20
CA ALA A 163 7.32 -2.82 -4.59
C ALA A 163 8.53 -3.60 -5.13
N VAL A 164 8.89 -4.70 -4.45
CA VAL A 164 10.00 -5.56 -4.86
C VAL A 164 9.55 -6.66 -5.80
N ASN A 165 10.46 -7.11 -6.66
CA ASN A 165 10.22 -8.17 -7.64
C ASN A 165 10.11 -9.57 -6.98
N ALA A 166 8.94 -9.85 -6.38
CA ALA A 166 8.66 -11.15 -5.77
C ALA A 166 8.51 -12.26 -6.82
N SER A 167 8.07 -11.94 -8.03
CA SER A 167 7.86 -12.90 -9.11
C SER A 167 9.16 -13.57 -9.58
N TYR A 168 10.33 -12.96 -9.37
CA TYR A 168 11.61 -13.62 -9.64
C TYR A 168 11.81 -14.91 -8.83
N ALA A 169 11.14 -15.06 -7.68
CA ALA A 169 11.10 -16.32 -6.94
C ALA A 169 10.47 -17.48 -7.72
N ARG A 170 9.67 -17.17 -8.76
CA ARG A 170 8.96 -18.13 -9.60
C ARG A 170 9.69 -18.38 -10.92
N TYR A 171 9.98 -17.32 -11.66
CA TYR A 171 10.59 -17.45 -13.00
C TYR A 171 12.12 -17.53 -12.97
N GLY A 172 12.77 -17.35 -11.81
CA GLY A 172 14.21 -17.51 -11.68
C GLY A 172 14.67 -18.95 -11.91
N THR A 173 15.85 -19.12 -12.51
CA THR A 173 16.42 -20.44 -12.86
C THR A 173 17.26 -21.07 -11.75
N ALA A 174 17.55 -20.34 -10.69
CA ALA A 174 18.36 -20.83 -9.57
C ALA A 174 17.62 -21.94 -8.80
N PRO A 175 18.31 -22.99 -8.31
CA PRO A 175 17.68 -24.05 -7.52
C PRO A 175 16.91 -23.56 -6.29
N ASN A 176 17.36 -22.44 -5.69
CA ASN A 176 16.70 -21.76 -4.57
C ASN A 176 16.23 -20.35 -5.00
N ALA A 177 15.52 -20.24 -6.12
CA ALA A 177 15.08 -18.96 -6.70
C ALA A 177 14.39 -18.03 -5.67
N THR A 178 13.57 -18.57 -4.76
CA THR A 178 12.94 -17.77 -3.70
C THR A 178 13.95 -17.09 -2.78
N GLN A 179 15.01 -17.78 -2.34
CA GLN A 179 16.03 -17.18 -1.49
C GLN A 179 16.89 -16.17 -2.25
N VAL A 180 17.16 -16.42 -3.53
CA VAL A 180 17.89 -15.49 -4.40
C VAL A 180 17.09 -14.20 -4.58
N ALA A 181 15.80 -14.30 -4.92
CA ALA A 181 14.93 -13.14 -5.09
C ALA A 181 14.71 -12.37 -3.78
N ALA A 182 14.58 -13.07 -2.65
CA ALA A 182 14.49 -12.44 -1.33
C ALA A 182 15.79 -11.72 -0.94
N GLY A 183 16.95 -12.29 -1.28
CA GLY A 183 18.25 -11.65 -1.10
C GLY A 183 18.36 -10.36 -1.92
N TYR A 184 17.90 -10.40 -3.17
CA TYR A 184 17.86 -9.24 -4.06
C TYR A 184 16.97 -8.11 -3.52
N ALA A 185 15.81 -8.46 -2.95
CA ALA A 185 14.94 -7.51 -2.27
C ALA A 185 15.59 -6.93 -1.00
N ALA A 186 16.29 -7.75 -0.22
CA ALA A 186 17.03 -7.30 0.96
C ALA A 186 18.20 -6.36 0.60
N ASP A 187 18.89 -6.60 -0.52
CA ASP A 187 19.92 -5.69 -1.03
C ASP A 187 19.32 -4.37 -1.50
N PHE A 188 18.10 -4.39 -2.07
CA PHE A 188 17.39 -3.16 -2.40
C PHE A 188 17.08 -2.32 -1.15
N VAL A 189 16.63 -2.97 -0.06
CA VAL A 189 16.44 -2.30 1.25
C VAL A 189 17.74 -1.66 1.73
N ARG A 190 18.88 -2.38 1.68
CA ARG A 190 20.18 -1.83 2.07
C ARG A 190 20.57 -0.65 1.19
N HIS A 191 20.35 -0.73 -0.12
CA HIS A 191 20.67 0.35 -1.03
C HIS A 191 19.88 1.61 -0.69
N MET A 192 18.55 1.51 -0.60
CA MET A 192 17.70 2.65 -0.30
C MET A 192 17.95 3.22 1.09
N ASN A 193 18.01 2.39 2.13
CA ASN A 193 18.02 2.88 3.51
C ASN A 193 19.42 3.09 4.08
N ASN A 194 20.41 2.27 3.70
CA ASN A 194 21.76 2.37 4.27
C ASN A 194 22.72 3.14 3.36
N ASN A 195 22.64 2.97 2.04
CA ASN A 195 23.52 3.67 1.11
C ASN A 195 23.01 5.08 0.79
N LEU A 196 21.72 5.20 0.45
CA LEU A 196 21.10 6.47 0.05
C LEU A 196 20.46 7.23 1.22
N ASN A 197 20.25 6.58 2.38
CA ASN A 197 19.54 7.16 3.52
C ASN A 197 18.14 7.69 3.17
N ALA A 198 17.45 7.01 2.25
CA ALA A 198 16.11 7.39 1.78
C ALA A 198 15.01 7.12 2.81
N ASN A 199 15.32 6.38 3.89
CA ASN A 199 14.39 6.05 4.98
C ASN A 199 13.05 5.47 4.50
N ILE A 200 13.09 4.59 3.50
CA ILE A 200 11.90 3.91 2.99
C ILE A 200 11.37 2.97 4.05
N LYS A 201 10.24 3.36 4.63
CA LYS A 201 9.58 2.64 5.73
C LYS A 201 8.67 1.53 5.24
N TYR A 202 8.01 1.71 4.08
CA TYR A 202 6.99 0.79 3.58
C TYR A 202 7.46 0.06 2.33
N TRP A 203 7.25 -1.25 2.31
CA TRP A 203 7.66 -2.12 1.22
C TRP A 203 6.54 -3.12 0.88
N GLU A 204 6.36 -3.39 -0.40
CA GLU A 204 5.41 -4.35 -0.94
C GLU A 204 6.15 -5.55 -1.53
N VAL A 205 5.70 -6.76 -1.21
CA VAL A 205 6.28 -7.98 -1.79
C VAL A 205 5.44 -8.42 -2.98
N GLY A 206 5.86 -7.98 -4.16
CA GLY A 206 5.19 -8.24 -5.43
C GLY A 206 4.03 -7.29 -5.73
N ASN A 207 3.37 -7.56 -6.85
CA ASN A 207 2.27 -6.76 -7.37
C ASN A 207 1.20 -7.65 -8.00
N GLU A 208 -0.04 -7.58 -7.52
CA GLU A 208 -1.21 -8.33 -8.02
C GLU A 208 -0.93 -9.81 -8.40
N ASN A 209 -0.08 -10.53 -7.67
CA ASN A 209 0.43 -11.85 -8.11
C ASN A 209 -0.68 -12.90 -8.38
N TYR A 210 -1.91 -12.64 -7.90
CA TYR A 210 -3.12 -13.40 -8.23
C TYR A 210 -3.56 -13.31 -9.70
N GLY A 211 -3.15 -12.26 -10.43
CA GLY A 211 -3.68 -11.90 -11.73
C GLY A 211 -2.97 -12.62 -12.88
N PRO A 212 -3.70 -13.21 -13.86
CA PRO A 212 -3.09 -13.90 -14.99
C PRO A 212 -2.30 -13.01 -15.95
N TRP A 213 -2.38 -11.69 -15.80
CA TRP A 213 -1.61 -10.70 -16.55
C TRP A 213 -0.25 -10.36 -15.91
N GLN A 214 0.06 -10.92 -14.74
CA GLN A 214 1.32 -10.66 -14.04
C GLN A 214 2.40 -11.66 -14.42
N ALA A 215 3.62 -11.15 -14.58
CA ALA A 215 4.81 -11.98 -14.59
C ALA A 215 4.88 -12.80 -13.29
N GLY A 216 5.30 -14.06 -13.38
CA GLY A 216 5.36 -15.02 -12.28
C GLY A 216 4.04 -15.69 -11.93
N HIS A 217 2.91 -15.27 -12.53
CA HIS A 217 1.61 -15.90 -12.28
C HIS A 217 1.59 -17.35 -12.77
N THR A 218 1.90 -17.58 -14.05
CA THR A 218 2.04 -18.93 -14.61
C THR A 218 3.47 -19.15 -15.08
N VAL A 219 4.18 -20.06 -14.41
CA VAL A 219 5.55 -20.46 -14.79
C VAL A 219 5.57 -21.96 -15.03
N ASN A 220 6.12 -22.38 -16.17
CA ASN A 220 6.13 -23.76 -16.66
C ASN A 220 4.73 -24.41 -16.63
N GLY A 221 3.69 -23.64 -16.96
CA GLY A 221 2.29 -24.09 -16.95
C GLY A 221 1.66 -24.21 -15.56
N VAL A 222 2.35 -23.78 -14.50
CA VAL A 222 1.84 -23.83 -13.12
C VAL A 222 1.47 -22.44 -12.63
N GLN A 223 0.18 -22.24 -12.34
CA GLN A 223 -0.32 -21.02 -11.70
C GLN A 223 0.13 -20.94 -10.25
N ILE A 224 0.52 -19.75 -9.79
CA ILE A 224 0.82 -19.47 -8.39
C ILE A 224 -0.46 -19.52 -7.55
N SER A 225 -0.43 -20.29 -6.45
CA SER A 225 -1.50 -20.28 -5.47
C SER A 225 -1.22 -19.24 -4.36
N GLY A 226 -2.26 -18.81 -3.64
CA GLY A 226 -2.08 -17.94 -2.47
C GLY A 226 -1.21 -18.58 -1.37
N THR A 227 -1.18 -19.92 -1.29
CA THR A 227 -0.28 -20.66 -0.39
C THR A 227 1.17 -20.52 -0.85
N ASP A 228 1.45 -20.65 -2.15
CA ASP A 228 2.79 -20.49 -2.70
C ASP A 228 3.29 -19.07 -2.49
N TYR A 229 2.45 -18.07 -2.79
CA TYR A 229 2.76 -16.66 -2.53
C TYR A 229 3.02 -16.41 -1.05
N GLY A 230 2.17 -16.90 -0.14
CA GLY A 230 2.37 -16.70 1.29
C GLY A 230 3.67 -17.33 1.83
N ASN A 231 4.12 -18.45 1.25
CA ASN A 231 5.42 -19.03 1.58
C ASN A 231 6.57 -18.16 1.05
N ILE A 232 6.48 -17.66 -0.20
CA ILE A 232 7.46 -16.74 -0.78
C ILE A 232 7.55 -15.46 0.06
N PHE A 233 6.40 -14.88 0.41
CA PHE A 233 6.27 -13.68 1.23
C PHE A 233 7.06 -13.79 2.54
N ASN A 234 6.91 -14.91 3.26
CA ASN A 234 7.62 -15.09 4.53
C ASN A 234 9.16 -15.11 4.37
N VAL A 235 9.68 -15.72 3.30
CA VAL A 235 11.13 -15.71 3.01
C VAL A 235 11.62 -14.29 2.68
N PHE A 236 10.81 -13.51 1.97
CA PHE A 236 11.08 -12.10 1.69
C PHE A 236 11.08 -11.27 2.97
N VAL A 237 10.06 -11.40 3.81
CA VAL A 237 9.99 -10.70 5.11
C VAL A 237 11.22 -10.98 5.96
N ASP A 238 11.60 -12.25 6.11
CA ASP A 238 12.76 -12.64 6.90
C ASP A 238 14.05 -11.99 6.36
N SER A 239 14.26 -12.04 5.04
CA SER A 239 15.47 -11.50 4.40
C SER A 239 15.52 -9.97 4.45
N MET A 240 14.39 -9.30 4.17
CA MET A 240 14.28 -7.84 4.15
C MET A 240 14.37 -7.25 5.56
N LYS A 241 13.72 -7.84 6.56
CA LYS A 241 13.84 -7.39 7.96
C LYS A 241 15.22 -7.67 8.57
N ALA A 242 15.95 -8.66 8.04
CA ALA A 242 17.36 -8.84 8.39
C ALA A 242 18.27 -7.74 7.78
N ALA A 243 17.85 -7.08 6.70
CA ALA A 243 18.54 -5.91 6.16
C ALA A 243 18.22 -4.64 6.97
N ASP A 244 16.95 -4.45 7.32
CA ASP A 244 16.48 -3.34 8.15
C ASP A 244 15.25 -3.79 8.97
N PRO A 245 15.35 -3.95 10.30
CA PRO A 245 14.23 -4.43 11.12
C PRO A 245 13.14 -3.37 11.35
N THR A 246 13.34 -2.12 10.92
CA THR A 246 12.40 -1.02 11.15
C THR A 246 11.33 -0.89 10.07
N ILE A 247 11.55 -1.51 8.90
CA ILE A 247 10.60 -1.46 7.77
C ILE A 247 9.30 -2.23 8.06
N LYS A 248 8.24 -1.83 7.37
CA LYS A 248 6.94 -2.48 7.34
C LYS A 248 6.72 -3.11 5.98
N ILE A 249 6.25 -4.36 5.96
CA ILE A 249 6.14 -5.16 4.73
C ILE A 249 4.69 -5.60 4.50
N GLY A 250 4.16 -5.26 3.32
CA GLY A 250 2.78 -5.51 2.91
C GLY A 250 2.63 -6.75 2.03
N ALA A 251 1.57 -7.53 2.28
CA ALA A 251 1.21 -8.70 1.48
C ALA A 251 0.07 -8.37 0.51
N VAL A 252 0.20 -8.82 -0.74
CA VAL A 252 -0.80 -8.65 -1.80
C VAL A 252 -1.99 -9.58 -1.57
N ILE A 253 -3.17 -9.01 -1.39
CA ILE A 253 -4.44 -9.72 -1.33
C ILE A 253 -5.40 -9.15 -2.38
N PHE A 254 -6.53 -9.84 -2.59
CA PHE A 254 -7.63 -9.36 -3.41
C PHE A 254 -8.85 -9.11 -2.52
N PRO A 255 -9.58 -7.99 -2.65
CA PRO A 255 -10.62 -7.62 -1.69
C PRO A 255 -11.92 -8.41 -1.82
N HIS A 256 -12.01 -9.39 -2.74
CA HIS A 256 -13.19 -10.24 -2.90
C HIS A 256 -12.90 -11.70 -2.58
N ASP A 257 -13.68 -12.27 -1.66
CA ASP A 257 -13.54 -13.67 -1.24
C ASP A 257 -13.90 -14.66 -2.37
N GLY A 258 -13.25 -15.82 -2.39
CA GLY A 258 -13.46 -16.86 -3.39
C GLY A 258 -12.88 -16.59 -4.78
N VAL A 259 -12.37 -15.38 -5.06
CA VAL A 259 -11.79 -15.01 -6.36
C VAL A 259 -10.31 -15.47 -6.45
N TYR A 260 -9.83 -15.69 -7.67
CA TYR A 260 -8.48 -16.17 -7.97
C TYR A 260 -8.10 -17.43 -7.19
N ASN A 261 -8.99 -18.44 -7.22
CA ASN A 261 -8.81 -19.71 -6.53
C ASN A 261 -8.61 -19.56 -5.01
N ASN A 262 -9.45 -18.75 -4.37
CA ASN A 262 -9.36 -18.40 -2.94
C ASN A 262 -8.01 -17.78 -2.56
N TRP A 263 -7.50 -16.86 -3.40
CA TRP A 263 -6.20 -16.21 -3.21
C TRP A 263 -6.04 -15.66 -1.78
N SER A 264 -6.90 -14.71 -1.40
CA SER A 264 -6.78 -13.98 -0.13
C SER A 264 -6.91 -14.90 1.09
N ARG A 265 -7.82 -15.89 1.05
CA ARG A 265 -7.91 -16.93 2.10
C ARG A 265 -6.57 -17.61 2.32
N ASN A 266 -5.96 -18.10 1.25
CA ASN A 266 -4.72 -18.88 1.33
C ASN A 266 -3.52 -18.01 1.72
N VAL A 267 -3.46 -16.76 1.23
CA VAL A 267 -2.42 -15.79 1.62
C VAL A 267 -2.54 -15.45 3.10
N LEU A 268 -3.72 -15.05 3.58
CA LEU A 268 -3.96 -14.63 4.96
C LEU A 268 -3.55 -15.72 5.96
N GLN A 269 -3.88 -16.98 5.69
CA GLN A 269 -3.49 -18.11 6.55
C GLN A 269 -1.97 -18.23 6.73
N LYS A 270 -1.19 -17.86 5.70
CA LYS A 270 0.27 -17.94 5.67
C LYS A 270 0.98 -16.73 6.25
N VAL A 271 0.42 -15.54 6.05
CA VAL A 271 1.10 -14.26 6.37
C VAL A 271 0.61 -13.62 7.68
N GLN A 272 -0.35 -14.23 8.37
CA GLN A 272 -1.00 -13.62 9.54
C GLN A 272 -0.07 -13.21 10.70
N ASN A 273 1.18 -13.69 10.74
CA ASN A 273 2.14 -13.36 11.80
C ASN A 273 3.35 -12.56 11.31
N THR A 274 3.42 -12.26 10.01
CA THR A 274 4.60 -11.68 9.37
C THR A 274 4.28 -10.41 8.59
N ALA A 275 3.10 -10.32 7.97
CA ALA A 275 2.67 -9.11 7.26
C ALA A 275 2.38 -7.98 8.25
N ASP A 276 2.87 -6.78 7.93
CA ASP A 276 2.60 -5.56 8.71
C ASP A 276 1.34 -4.83 8.22
N PHE A 277 1.00 -4.97 6.94
CA PHE A 277 -0.21 -4.43 6.31
C PHE A 277 -0.64 -5.30 5.12
N LEU A 278 -1.84 -5.03 4.59
CA LEU A 278 -2.42 -5.74 3.45
C LEU A 278 -2.57 -4.79 2.26
N ILE A 279 -2.17 -5.23 1.08
CA ILE A 279 -2.23 -4.45 -0.16
C ILE A 279 -3.42 -4.91 -0.98
N ILE A 280 -4.27 -3.97 -1.40
CA ILE A 280 -5.36 -4.18 -2.35
C ILE A 280 -5.27 -3.17 -3.48
N HIS A 281 -5.76 -3.52 -4.65
CA HIS A 281 -5.93 -2.58 -5.75
C HIS A 281 -7.40 -2.60 -6.20
N ASP A 282 -7.93 -1.43 -6.54
CA ASP A 282 -9.28 -1.36 -7.10
C ASP A 282 -9.39 -0.41 -8.29
N TYR A 283 -9.92 -0.95 -9.37
CA TYR A 283 -10.32 -0.19 -10.54
C TYR A 283 -11.83 -0.34 -10.68
N PHE A 284 -12.50 0.44 -9.82
CA PHE A 284 -13.89 0.44 -9.39
C PHE A 284 -14.96 0.10 -10.43
N LYS A 285 -14.74 0.42 -11.71
CA LYS A 285 -15.69 -0.02 -12.73
C LYS A 285 -15.02 -0.45 -14.01
N ARG A 286 -15.33 -1.70 -14.41
CA ARG A 286 -14.84 -2.28 -15.67
C ARG A 286 -16.01 -2.70 -16.55
N LYS A 287 -15.91 -2.33 -17.82
CA LYS A 287 -16.71 -2.86 -18.93
C LYS A 287 -15.75 -3.23 -20.07
N ASN A 288 -16.17 -4.12 -20.97
CA ASN A 288 -15.36 -4.54 -22.12
C ASN A 288 -14.87 -3.35 -22.94
N ASN A 289 -15.73 -2.34 -23.12
CA ASN A 289 -15.30 -1.02 -23.55
C ASN A 289 -15.40 -0.07 -22.35
N PRO A 290 -14.30 0.46 -21.81
CA PRO A 290 -14.32 1.35 -20.65
C PRO A 290 -15.08 2.66 -20.93
N ASN A 291 -15.18 3.08 -22.20
CA ASN A 291 -15.97 4.26 -22.58
C ASN A 291 -17.48 4.08 -22.36
N ASN A 292 -17.95 2.84 -22.18
CA ASN A 292 -19.36 2.54 -21.91
C ASN A 292 -19.74 2.65 -20.42
N VAL A 293 -18.80 2.97 -19.53
CA VAL A 293 -19.13 3.29 -18.13
C VAL A 293 -19.77 4.68 -18.08
N THR A 294 -20.97 4.78 -17.50
CA THR A 294 -21.66 6.06 -17.33
C THR A 294 -21.09 6.84 -16.14
N TYR A 295 -21.35 8.15 -16.08
CA TYR A 295 -20.98 8.95 -14.91
C TYR A 295 -21.66 8.46 -13.63
N ASP A 296 -22.91 8.00 -13.71
CA ASP A 296 -23.62 7.45 -12.54
C ASP A 296 -22.96 6.15 -12.06
N GLU A 297 -22.62 5.23 -12.98
CA GLU A 297 -21.93 3.99 -12.62
C GLU A 297 -20.56 4.27 -11.96
N MET A 298 -19.82 5.23 -12.51
CA MET A 298 -18.54 5.71 -11.95
C MET A 298 -18.72 6.33 -10.56
N MET A 299 -19.75 7.17 -10.37
CA MET A 299 -19.97 7.86 -9.10
C MET A 299 -20.56 6.96 -8.01
N ILE A 300 -21.29 5.91 -8.39
CA ILE A 300 -21.81 4.89 -7.48
C ILE A 300 -20.71 3.93 -7.04
N SER A 301 -19.75 3.61 -7.92
CA SER A 301 -18.69 2.64 -7.59
C SER A 301 -17.75 3.12 -6.47
N VAL A 302 -17.77 4.41 -6.10
CA VAL A 302 -17.05 4.90 -4.91
C VAL A 302 -17.42 4.12 -3.63
N ASP A 303 -18.65 3.61 -3.54
CA ASP A 303 -19.11 2.80 -2.40
C ASP A 303 -18.31 1.49 -2.25
N GLU A 304 -17.60 1.04 -3.30
CA GLU A 304 -16.76 -0.15 -3.26
C GLU A 304 -15.57 0.01 -2.31
N VAL A 305 -15.10 1.24 -2.02
CA VAL A 305 -14.08 1.50 -0.99
C VAL A 305 -14.48 0.89 0.36
N GLN A 306 -15.69 1.21 0.81
CA GLN A 306 -16.23 0.70 2.07
C GLN A 306 -16.45 -0.82 2.01
N GLN A 307 -16.89 -1.32 0.84
CA GLN A 307 -17.13 -2.76 0.64
C GLN A 307 -15.84 -3.55 0.71
N ASP A 308 -14.76 -3.07 0.09
CA ASP A 308 -13.45 -3.69 0.10
C ASP A 308 -12.87 -3.75 1.50
N VAL A 309 -12.91 -2.64 2.25
CA VAL A 309 -12.49 -2.63 3.66
C VAL A 309 -13.28 -3.64 4.49
N ASN A 310 -14.60 -3.68 4.33
CA ASN A 310 -15.44 -4.65 5.02
C ASN A 310 -15.11 -6.09 4.63
N ASN A 311 -14.91 -6.36 3.34
CA ASN A 311 -14.58 -7.69 2.83
C ASN A 311 -13.23 -8.17 3.36
N VAL A 312 -12.20 -7.32 3.31
CA VAL A 312 -10.87 -7.63 3.84
C VAL A 312 -10.95 -7.95 5.33
N ASN A 313 -11.64 -7.13 6.12
CA ASN A 313 -11.82 -7.37 7.55
C ASN A 313 -12.59 -8.66 7.85
N ASN A 314 -13.63 -8.97 7.07
CA ASN A 314 -14.37 -10.22 7.19
C ASN A 314 -13.48 -11.44 6.83
N MET A 315 -12.61 -11.32 5.81
CA MET A 315 -11.65 -12.37 5.48
C MET A 315 -10.59 -12.54 6.56
N VAL A 316 -10.07 -11.44 7.13
CA VAL A 316 -9.09 -11.47 8.24
C VAL A 316 -9.68 -12.24 9.43
N THR A 317 -10.89 -11.89 9.86
CA THR A 317 -11.56 -12.59 10.98
C THR A 317 -11.91 -14.05 10.67
N SER A 318 -12.22 -14.36 9.41
CA SER A 318 -12.60 -15.72 9.00
C SER A 318 -11.40 -16.66 8.80
N TYR A 319 -10.25 -16.13 8.38
CA TYR A 319 -9.12 -16.94 7.91
C TYR A 319 -7.85 -16.78 8.75
N THR A 320 -7.86 -15.91 9.74
CA THR A 320 -6.75 -15.71 10.68
C THR A 320 -7.23 -15.76 12.13
N THR A 321 -6.28 -15.72 13.06
CA THR A 321 -6.57 -15.55 14.50
C THR A 321 -6.73 -14.08 14.90
N LYS A 322 -6.70 -13.15 13.95
CA LYS A 322 -6.70 -11.72 14.19
C LYS A 322 -8.12 -11.15 14.20
N PRO A 323 -8.39 -10.13 15.04
CA PRO A 323 -9.68 -9.44 15.03
C PRO A 323 -9.87 -8.61 13.75
N SER A 324 -11.10 -8.13 13.55
CA SER A 324 -11.39 -7.11 12.54
C SER A 324 -10.54 -5.86 12.79
N ASN A 325 -10.15 -5.16 11.72
CA ASN A 325 -9.27 -3.98 11.74
C ASN A 325 -7.87 -4.23 12.33
N TYR A 326 -7.40 -5.49 12.36
CA TYR A 326 -6.05 -5.79 12.84
C TYR A 326 -4.97 -5.30 11.87
N TYR A 327 -5.18 -5.50 10.56
CA TYR A 327 -4.24 -5.04 9.53
C TYR A 327 -4.67 -3.69 8.99
N PRO A 328 -3.74 -2.72 8.92
CA PRO A 328 -3.88 -1.59 8.04
C PRO A 328 -4.01 -2.07 6.58
N ILE A 329 -4.88 -1.42 5.83
CA ILE A 329 -5.17 -1.73 4.43
C ILE A 329 -4.62 -0.59 3.58
N ALA A 330 -3.78 -0.94 2.62
CA ALA A 330 -3.15 -0.02 1.69
C ALA A 330 -3.73 -0.25 0.29
N MET A 331 -4.44 0.74 -0.25
CA MET A 331 -4.89 0.77 -1.65
C MET A 331 -3.87 1.50 -2.51
N THR A 332 -2.91 0.75 -3.05
CA THR A 332 -1.70 1.33 -3.68
C THR A 332 -1.76 1.39 -5.21
N GLU A 333 -2.89 0.93 -5.76
CA GLU A 333 -3.33 1.28 -7.11
C GLU A 333 -4.84 1.45 -7.14
N TYR A 334 -5.30 2.56 -7.70
CA TYR A 334 -6.69 2.75 -8.04
C TYR A 334 -6.87 3.82 -9.11
N ASN A 335 -7.94 3.68 -9.89
CA ASN A 335 -8.47 4.73 -10.75
C ASN A 335 -9.89 4.32 -11.18
N SER A 336 -10.63 5.23 -11.80
CA SER A 336 -11.99 4.93 -12.26
C SER A 336 -12.06 3.83 -13.34
N LYS A 337 -11.00 3.71 -14.16
CA LYS A 337 -10.92 2.80 -15.32
C LYS A 337 -12.06 2.98 -16.34
N THR A 338 -12.42 4.24 -16.58
CA THR A 338 -13.58 4.66 -17.39
C THR A 338 -13.23 5.24 -18.76
N GLY A 339 -12.02 4.96 -19.27
CA GLY A 339 -11.59 5.34 -20.61
C GLY A 339 -11.36 6.85 -20.72
N GLU A 340 -11.96 7.51 -21.72
CA GLU A 340 -11.79 8.95 -21.97
C GLU A 340 -12.10 9.85 -20.76
N ARG A 341 -12.89 9.35 -19.80
CA ARG A 341 -13.24 10.07 -18.58
C ARG A 341 -12.09 10.16 -17.57
N GLU A 342 -11.05 9.33 -17.65
CA GLU A 342 -9.95 9.26 -16.68
C GLU A 342 -9.13 10.56 -16.60
N ILE A 343 -9.13 11.38 -17.66
CA ILE A 343 -8.47 12.69 -17.71
C ILE A 343 -9.47 13.85 -17.69
N SER A 344 -10.71 13.59 -17.27
CA SER A 344 -11.77 14.60 -17.21
C SER A 344 -11.97 15.15 -15.79
N MET A 345 -12.64 16.30 -15.68
CA MET A 345 -13.06 16.86 -14.39
C MET A 345 -13.94 15.89 -13.58
N ALA A 346 -14.68 14.99 -14.24
CA ALA A 346 -15.44 13.96 -13.54
C ALA A 346 -14.53 12.98 -12.78
N ASN A 347 -13.35 12.66 -13.31
CA ASN A 347 -12.39 11.80 -12.60
C ASN A 347 -11.74 12.52 -11.43
N ALA A 348 -11.49 13.82 -11.53
CA ALA A 348 -11.03 14.61 -10.38
C ALA A 348 -12.04 14.56 -9.22
N ILE A 349 -13.34 14.70 -9.51
CA ILE A 349 -14.42 14.58 -8.51
C ILE A 349 -14.49 13.16 -7.95
N PHE A 350 -14.38 12.15 -8.81
CA PHE A 350 -14.38 10.75 -8.40
C PHE A 350 -13.22 10.43 -7.45
N VAL A 351 -11.98 10.78 -7.82
CA VAL A 351 -10.79 10.58 -6.99
C VAL A 351 -10.93 11.30 -5.64
N ALA A 352 -11.42 12.55 -5.63
CA ALA A 352 -11.68 13.27 -4.39
C ALA A 352 -12.69 12.55 -3.47
N ARG A 353 -13.71 11.89 -4.05
CA ARG A 353 -14.67 11.08 -3.28
C ARG A 353 -14.07 9.76 -2.79
N VAL A 354 -13.24 9.10 -3.60
CA VAL A 354 -12.50 7.89 -3.19
C VAL A 354 -11.59 8.21 -2.00
N LEU A 355 -10.83 9.31 -2.07
CA LEU A 355 -9.99 9.79 -0.97
C LEU A 355 -10.80 10.06 0.31
N ALA A 356 -11.97 10.69 0.19
CA ALA A 356 -12.85 10.93 1.33
C ALA A 356 -13.37 9.63 1.96
N GLU A 357 -13.74 8.64 1.15
CA GLU A 357 -14.15 7.32 1.65
C GLU A 357 -12.97 6.52 2.23
N GLN A 358 -11.76 6.64 1.69
CA GLN A 358 -10.53 6.07 2.27
C GLN A 358 -10.29 6.62 3.68
N ILE A 359 -10.28 7.95 3.83
CA ILE A 359 -10.12 8.64 5.13
C ILE A 359 -11.20 8.20 6.13
N LYS A 360 -12.46 8.15 5.69
CA LYS A 360 -13.60 7.72 6.52
C LYS A 360 -13.46 6.27 6.99
N ASN A 361 -12.83 5.42 6.18
CA ASN A 361 -12.66 4.00 6.45
C ASN A 361 -11.30 3.60 6.99
N GLN A 362 -10.42 4.58 7.29
CA GLN A 362 -9.07 4.35 7.79
C GLN A 362 -8.26 3.42 6.86
N MET A 363 -8.46 3.59 5.55
CA MET A 363 -7.72 2.90 4.50
C MET A 363 -6.71 3.87 3.90
N GLU A 364 -5.46 3.44 3.81
CA GLU A 364 -4.36 4.26 3.28
C GLU A 364 -4.26 4.16 1.75
N CYS A 365 -3.69 5.19 1.12
CA CYS A 365 -3.49 5.32 -0.32
C CYS A 365 -2.02 5.68 -0.62
N HIS A 366 -1.33 4.83 -1.38
CA HIS A 366 0.08 5.05 -1.73
C HIS A 366 0.33 5.09 -3.23
#